data_AF-X1G6A9-F1
#
_entry.id   AF-X1G6A9-F1
#
_cell.length_a   1.000
_cell.length_b   1.000
_cell.length_c   1.000
_cell.angle_alpha   90.00
_cell.angle_beta   90.00
_cell.angle_gamma   90.00
#
_symmetry.space_group_name_H-M   'P 1'
#
loop_
_entity.id
_entity.type
_entity.pdbx_description
1 polymer ?
#
loop_
_entity_poly.entity_id
_entity_poly.type
_entity_poly.pdbx_seq_one_letter_code
_entity_poly.pdbx_strand_id
1 'polypeptide(L)'
;GGDTVIDAYNRLESDVISFKPHLVIINLGLNDGWIQEVVEDGNGGEVEEPSDNENKEIGLNTNVDLETFKKYYCDIIEIIESANIKIILMGINPVLGDPSLVNDNIAGGQIEIYKMYNEQVREIGLDSNLVYLDLWSIFNQDYKAHDYLQNDGIHPDENGLELIAKSIYDALKICDF
;
A
#
# COMPACT_ATOMS: atom_id res chain seq x y z
N GLY A 1 -5.73 2.99 12.96
CA GLY A 1 -4.43 2.34 12.75
C GLY A 1 -4.72 0.87 12.58
N GLY A 2 -4.21 0.23 11.52
CA GLY A 2 -4.70 -1.06 11.06
C GLY A 2 -5.83 -0.98 10.03
N ASP A 3 -6.19 0.23 9.59
CA ASP A 3 -7.27 0.46 8.62
C ASP A 3 -6.91 -0.13 7.24
N THR A 4 -7.87 -0.82 6.65
CA THR A 4 -7.90 -1.23 5.24
C THR A 4 -8.60 -0.15 4.39
N VAL A 5 -8.60 -0.32 3.07
CA VAL A 5 -9.36 0.52 2.15
C VAL A 5 -10.86 0.48 2.44
N ILE A 6 -11.38 -0.64 2.92
CA ILE A 6 -12.80 -0.80 3.29
C ILE A 6 -13.12 0.06 4.52
N ASP A 7 -12.25 0.04 5.52
CA ASP A 7 -12.40 0.89 6.71
C ASP A 7 -12.36 2.37 6.34
N ALA A 8 -11.41 2.76 5.48
CA ALA A 8 -11.28 4.11 4.96
C ALA A 8 -12.54 4.55 4.21
N TYR A 9 -13.07 3.70 3.32
CA TYR A 9 -14.31 3.95 2.59
C TYR A 9 -15.50 4.18 3.53
N ASN A 10 -15.68 3.30 4.52
CA ASN A 10 -16.81 3.36 5.45
C ASN A 10 -16.85 4.64 6.31
N ARG A 11 -15.68 5.24 6.58
CA ARG A 11 -15.56 6.48 7.37
C ARG A 11 -15.26 7.73 6.54
N LEU A 12 -15.17 7.61 5.21
CA LEU A 12 -14.75 8.68 4.31
C LEU A 12 -15.60 9.95 4.51
N GLU A 13 -16.91 9.80 4.61
CA GLU A 13 -17.83 10.93 4.78
C GLU A 13 -17.60 11.67 6.10
N SER A 14 -17.60 10.94 7.23
CA SER A 14 -17.47 11.55 8.55
C SER A 14 -16.09 12.13 8.80
N ASP A 15 -15.05 11.45 8.32
CA ASP A 15 -13.67 11.72 8.73
C ASP A 15 -12.90 12.58 7.73
N VAL A 16 -13.39 12.72 6.49
CA VAL A 16 -12.72 13.48 5.42
C VAL A 16 -13.66 14.47 4.76
N ILE A 17 -14.75 14.00 4.13
CA ILE A 17 -15.60 14.86 3.28
C ILE A 17 -16.29 15.96 4.10
N SER A 18 -16.78 15.62 5.31
CA SER A 18 -17.49 16.57 6.18
C SER A 18 -16.67 17.80 6.55
N PHE A 19 -15.33 17.67 6.57
CA PHE A 19 -14.39 18.76 6.85
C PHE A 19 -14.18 19.71 5.67
N LYS A 20 -14.67 19.36 4.47
CA LYS A 20 -14.53 20.11 3.22
C LYS A 20 -13.08 20.55 2.97
N PRO A 21 -12.11 19.61 3.00
CA PRO A 21 -10.72 19.96 2.78
C PRO A 21 -10.52 20.49 1.35
N HIS A 22 -9.53 21.34 1.16
CA HIS A 22 -9.11 21.75 -0.18
C HIS A 22 -8.33 20.63 -0.89
N LEU A 23 -7.61 19.82 -0.12
CA LEU A 23 -6.72 18.77 -0.57
C LEU A 23 -6.78 17.58 0.39
N VAL A 24 -6.80 16.37 -0.17
CA VAL A 24 -6.67 15.11 0.54
C VAL A 24 -5.44 14.37 0.04
N ILE A 25 -4.69 13.77 0.96
CA ILE A 25 -3.58 12.87 0.64
C ILE A 25 -4.00 11.45 1.01
N ILE A 26 -3.94 10.52 0.07
CA ILE A 26 -4.37 9.12 0.29
C ILE A 26 -3.14 8.22 0.32
N ASN A 27 -3.00 7.45 1.40
CA ASN A 27 -1.99 6.40 1.56
C ASN A 27 -2.59 5.21 2.29
N LEU A 28 -2.93 4.17 1.51
CA LEU A 28 -3.58 2.93 1.95
C LEU A 28 -2.93 1.75 1.22
N GLY A 29 -3.10 0.52 1.71
CA GLY A 29 -2.64 -0.70 1.03
C GLY A 29 -1.77 -1.63 1.88
N LEU A 30 -1.08 -1.13 2.92
CA LEU A 30 -0.28 -1.99 3.79
C LEU A 30 -1.15 -3.00 4.57
N ASN A 31 -2.19 -2.54 5.28
CA ASN A 31 -3.03 -3.46 6.02
C ASN A 31 -3.88 -4.34 5.08
N ASP A 32 -4.26 -3.85 3.92
CA ASP A 32 -5.00 -4.60 2.89
C ASP A 32 -4.25 -5.84 2.44
N GLY A 33 -2.95 -5.68 2.15
CA GLY A 33 -2.07 -6.76 1.70
C GLY A 33 -1.58 -7.70 2.79
N TRP A 34 -1.98 -7.52 4.05
CA TRP A 34 -1.56 -8.42 5.13
C TRP A 34 -2.11 -9.84 4.93
N ILE A 35 -1.26 -10.87 4.95
CA ILE A 35 -1.65 -12.27 4.80
C ILE A 35 -2.31 -12.78 6.10
N GLN A 36 -3.53 -13.32 6.01
CA GLN A 36 -4.32 -13.74 7.18
C GLN A 36 -4.02 -15.17 7.67
N GLU A 37 -3.59 -16.08 6.80
CA GLU A 37 -2.97 -17.38 7.11
C GLU A 37 -2.69 -18.07 5.75
N VAL A 38 -1.53 -18.72 5.60
CA VAL A 38 -1.31 -19.60 4.45
C VAL A 38 -2.24 -20.78 4.63
N VAL A 39 -3.19 -21.00 3.71
CA VAL A 39 -3.96 -22.24 3.73
C VAL A 39 -2.96 -23.35 3.44
N GLU A 40 -2.56 -24.10 4.47
CA GLU A 40 -1.98 -25.42 4.25
C GLU A 40 -3.05 -26.24 3.53
N ASP A 41 -2.80 -26.59 2.27
CA ASP A 41 -3.56 -27.63 1.59
C ASP A 41 -3.59 -28.81 2.57
N GLY A 42 -4.77 -29.18 3.07
CA GLY A 42 -4.96 -30.08 4.22
C GLY A 42 -4.50 -31.53 4.04
N ASN A 43 -3.56 -31.79 3.14
CA ASN A 43 -2.79 -33.00 3.04
C ASN A 43 -1.33 -32.64 3.32
N GLY A 44 -0.81 -33.01 4.49
CA GLY A 44 0.61 -32.87 4.86
C GLY A 44 1.55 -33.69 3.98
N GLY A 45 1.60 -33.35 2.69
CA GLY A 45 2.52 -33.86 1.69
C GLY A 45 3.61 -32.83 1.43
N GLU A 46 4.82 -33.34 1.20
CA GLU A 46 6.03 -32.55 0.92
C GLU A 46 5.77 -31.49 -0.17
N VAL A 47 6.34 -30.31 0.02
CA VAL A 47 6.34 -29.23 -0.96
C VAL A 47 7.08 -29.72 -2.19
N GLU A 48 6.36 -30.17 -3.22
CA GLU A 48 6.97 -30.51 -4.49
C GLU A 48 7.55 -29.23 -5.13
N GLU A 49 8.80 -29.31 -5.58
CA GLU A 49 9.46 -28.22 -6.31
C GLU A 49 8.63 -27.81 -7.53
N PRO A 50 8.65 -26.52 -7.92
CA PRO A 50 7.73 -26.01 -8.93
C PRO A 50 7.98 -26.69 -10.27
N SER A 51 6.95 -27.37 -10.78
CA SER A 51 6.90 -27.79 -12.18
C SER A 51 6.46 -26.62 -13.06
N ASP A 52 7.09 -26.50 -14.21
CA ASP A 52 7.00 -25.42 -15.20
C ASP A 52 5.57 -25.17 -15.74
N ASN A 53 4.70 -24.56 -14.93
CA ASN A 53 3.43 -24.00 -15.39
C ASN A 53 3.22 -22.62 -14.77
N GLU A 54 3.42 -21.61 -15.61
CA GLU A 54 3.06 -20.21 -15.37
C GLU A 54 1.56 -20.13 -15.02
N ASN A 55 1.23 -19.40 -13.94
CA ASN A 55 -0.12 -19.12 -13.41
C ASN A 55 -0.72 -20.10 -12.39
N LYS A 56 0.07 -20.57 -11.42
CA LYS A 56 -0.50 -20.90 -10.10
C LYS A 56 -0.51 -19.62 -9.28
N GLU A 57 -1.65 -18.94 -9.29
CA GLU A 57 -2.03 -17.89 -8.33
C GLU A 57 -1.53 -18.31 -6.95
N ILE A 58 -0.63 -17.51 -6.37
CA ILE A 58 -0.13 -17.80 -5.03
C ILE A 58 -1.35 -17.68 -4.11
N GLY A 59 -1.87 -18.81 -3.63
CA GLY A 59 -3.11 -18.92 -2.85
C GLY A 59 -2.98 -18.33 -1.44
N LEU A 60 -2.66 -17.05 -1.35
CA LEU A 60 -2.50 -16.30 -0.11
C LEU A 60 -3.73 -15.41 0.07
N ASN A 61 -4.50 -15.68 1.13
CA ASN A 61 -5.61 -14.83 1.53
C ASN A 61 -5.06 -13.59 2.24
N THR A 62 -5.26 -12.41 1.64
CA THR A 62 -4.97 -11.12 2.26
C THR A 62 -6.18 -10.57 3.00
N ASN A 63 -6.00 -9.52 3.82
CA ASN A 63 -7.10 -8.85 4.54
C ASN A 63 -8.21 -8.35 3.61
N VAL A 64 -7.82 -7.78 2.49
CA VAL A 64 -8.70 -7.41 1.37
C VAL A 64 -8.04 -7.97 0.14
N ASP A 65 -8.75 -8.63 -0.78
CA ASP A 65 -8.16 -9.10 -2.04
C ASP A 65 -7.88 -7.94 -2.99
N LEU A 66 -6.97 -8.13 -3.97
CA LEU A 66 -6.49 -7.04 -4.82
C LEU A 66 -7.60 -6.41 -5.69
N GLU A 67 -8.59 -7.21 -6.10
CA GLU A 67 -9.69 -6.76 -6.94
C GLU A 67 -10.66 -5.88 -6.15
N THR A 68 -11.02 -6.32 -4.93
CA THR A 68 -11.78 -5.54 -3.95
C THR A 68 -11.01 -4.28 -3.56
N PHE A 69 -9.70 -4.39 -3.32
CA PHE A 69 -8.85 -3.27 -2.97
C PHE A 69 -8.91 -2.19 -4.05
N LYS A 70 -8.61 -2.55 -5.30
CA LYS A 70 -8.66 -1.65 -6.46
C LYS A 70 -10.01 -0.95 -6.57
N LYS A 71 -11.11 -1.73 -6.46
CA LYS A 71 -12.46 -1.19 -6.57
C LYS A 71 -12.73 -0.10 -5.52
N TYR A 72 -12.55 -0.41 -4.24
CA TYR A 72 -12.83 0.56 -3.17
C TYR A 72 -11.88 1.75 -3.21
N TYR A 73 -10.63 1.55 -3.64
CA TYR A 73 -9.69 2.66 -3.81
C TYR A 73 -10.17 3.64 -4.88
N CYS A 74 -10.62 3.13 -6.04
CA CYS A 74 -11.22 3.95 -7.09
C CYS A 74 -12.51 4.64 -6.62
N ASP A 75 -13.38 3.93 -5.89
CA ASP A 75 -14.61 4.51 -5.33
C ASP A 75 -14.31 5.68 -4.37
N ILE A 76 -13.28 5.56 -3.51
CA ILE A 76 -12.83 6.65 -2.63
C ILE A 76 -12.37 7.86 -3.45
N ILE A 77 -11.56 7.64 -4.50
CA ILE A 77 -11.09 8.72 -5.38
C ILE A 77 -12.27 9.42 -6.03
N GLU A 78 -13.21 8.67 -6.62
CA GLU A 78 -14.38 9.23 -7.30
C GLU A 78 -15.25 10.08 -6.35
N ILE A 79 -15.45 9.63 -5.11
CA ILE A 79 -16.20 10.38 -4.09
C ILE A 79 -15.50 11.71 -3.76
N ILE A 80 -14.18 11.69 -3.56
CA ILE A 80 -13.40 12.90 -3.22
C ILE A 80 -13.38 13.88 -4.41
N GLU A 81 -13.16 13.39 -5.64
CA GLU A 81 -13.19 14.23 -6.85
C GLU A 81 -14.58 14.83 -7.09
N SER A 82 -15.65 14.06 -6.86
CA SER A 82 -17.04 14.53 -6.98
C SER A 82 -17.38 15.64 -5.97
N ALA A 83 -16.69 15.68 -4.83
CA ALA A 83 -16.76 16.77 -3.87
C ALA A 83 -15.92 18.00 -4.27
N ASN A 84 -15.28 17.97 -5.44
CA ASN A 84 -14.37 19.01 -5.96
C ASN A 84 -13.18 19.27 -5.02
N ILE A 85 -12.66 18.20 -4.42
CA ILE A 85 -11.50 18.21 -3.53
C ILE A 85 -10.29 17.70 -4.33
N LYS A 86 -9.13 18.35 -4.16
CA LYS A 86 -7.89 17.90 -4.81
C LYS A 86 -7.33 16.65 -4.12
N ILE A 87 -6.61 15.83 -4.87
CA ILE A 87 -6.02 14.59 -4.37
C ILE A 87 -4.53 14.53 -4.70
N ILE A 88 -3.73 14.15 -3.70
CA ILE A 88 -2.41 13.53 -3.90
C ILE A 88 -2.54 12.06 -3.53
N LEU A 89 -2.13 11.19 -4.45
CA LEU A 89 -2.02 9.77 -4.23
C LEU A 89 -0.59 9.43 -3.79
N MET A 90 -0.44 8.60 -2.76
CA MET A 90 0.87 8.10 -2.33
C MET A 90 0.91 6.58 -2.36
N GLY A 91 1.93 6.03 -3.04
CA GLY A 91 2.26 4.61 -2.92
C GLY A 91 2.64 4.24 -1.50
N ILE A 92 2.64 2.95 -1.18
CA ILE A 92 3.08 2.49 0.14
C ILE A 92 4.60 2.61 0.26
N ASN A 93 5.11 2.84 1.47
CA ASN A 93 6.55 2.74 1.69
C ASN A 93 7.00 1.27 1.59
N PRO A 94 8.28 1.02 1.23
CA PRO A 94 8.82 -0.34 1.22
C PRO A 94 8.77 -0.96 2.61
N VAL A 95 8.59 -2.28 2.63
CA VAL A 95 8.71 -3.12 3.83
C VAL A 95 9.93 -4.02 3.65
N LEU A 96 10.82 -4.04 4.64
CA LEU A 96 12.10 -4.77 4.57
C LEU A 96 12.09 -6.09 5.35
N GLY A 97 11.00 -6.38 6.05
CA GLY A 97 10.81 -7.56 6.85
C GLY A 97 9.77 -7.27 7.93
N ASP A 98 9.14 -8.32 8.44
CA ASP A 98 8.19 -8.20 9.52
C ASP A 98 8.63 -9.13 10.67
N PRO A 99 9.00 -8.58 11.84
CA PRO A 99 9.39 -9.37 13.00
C PRO A 99 8.30 -10.32 13.51
N SER A 100 7.03 -10.07 13.18
CA SER A 100 5.89 -10.91 13.55
C SER A 100 5.71 -12.12 12.62
N LEU A 101 6.32 -12.10 11.43
CA LEU A 101 6.32 -13.23 10.51
C LEU A 101 7.52 -14.14 10.83
N VAL A 102 7.28 -15.10 11.72
CA VAL A 102 8.31 -16.02 12.27
C VAL A 102 8.77 -17.07 11.24
N ASN A 103 8.13 -17.16 10.07
CA ASN A 103 8.46 -18.12 9.01
C ASN A 103 9.01 -17.39 7.79
N ASP A 104 10.28 -17.62 7.45
CA ASP A 104 11.00 -17.00 6.33
C ASP A 104 10.26 -17.12 4.99
N ASN A 105 9.51 -18.21 4.77
CA ASN A 105 8.71 -18.38 3.55
C ASN A 105 7.49 -17.43 3.50
N ILE A 106 6.87 -17.14 4.65
CA ILE A 106 5.74 -16.20 4.74
C ILE A 106 6.25 -14.76 4.67
N ALA A 107 7.37 -14.44 5.33
CA ALA A 107 7.97 -13.12 5.27
C ALA A 107 8.38 -12.73 3.83
N GLY A 108 9.00 -13.66 3.08
CA GLY A 108 9.28 -13.47 1.66
C GLY A 108 8.02 -13.26 0.82
N GLY A 109 6.99 -14.08 1.05
CA GLY A 109 5.68 -13.93 0.38
C GLY A 109 4.99 -12.61 0.69
N GLN A 110 5.04 -12.13 1.93
CA GLN A 110 4.41 -10.89 2.36
C GLN A 110 4.99 -9.65 1.66
N ILE A 111 6.31 -9.61 1.48
CA ILE A 111 6.97 -8.50 0.76
C ILE A 111 6.51 -8.44 -0.70
N GLU A 112 6.39 -9.60 -1.36
CA GLU A 112 5.87 -9.65 -2.74
C GLU A 112 4.40 -9.21 -2.82
N ILE A 113 3.58 -9.59 -1.84
CA ILE A 113 2.22 -9.09 -1.74
C ILE A 113 2.22 -7.55 -1.61
N TYR A 114 3.01 -6.97 -0.71
CA TYR A 114 3.06 -5.50 -0.60
C TYR A 114 3.50 -4.83 -1.90
N LYS A 115 4.45 -5.40 -2.65
CA LYS A 115 4.80 -4.89 -3.99
C LYS A 115 3.59 -4.91 -4.94
N MET A 116 2.78 -5.96 -4.92
CA MET A 116 1.57 -6.05 -5.75
C MET A 116 0.54 -4.96 -5.38
N TYR A 117 0.31 -4.72 -4.09
CA TYR A 117 -0.58 -3.63 -3.65
C TYR A 117 -0.02 -2.26 -4.03
N ASN A 118 1.29 -2.04 -3.85
CA ASN A 118 1.94 -0.80 -4.28
C ASN A 118 1.80 -0.56 -5.78
N GLU A 119 2.02 -1.61 -6.59
CA GLU A 119 1.88 -1.53 -8.04
C GLU A 119 0.43 -1.22 -8.42
N GLN A 120 -0.55 -1.80 -7.73
CA GLN A 120 -1.95 -1.47 -7.99
C GLN A 120 -2.27 0.00 -7.70
N VAL A 121 -1.71 0.59 -6.65
CA VAL A 121 -1.85 2.03 -6.36
C VAL A 121 -1.14 2.87 -7.42
N ARG A 122 0.05 2.46 -7.87
CA ARG A 122 0.79 3.12 -8.95
C ARG A 122 0.00 3.12 -10.25
N GLU A 123 -0.58 1.98 -10.66
CA GLU A 123 -1.43 1.88 -11.84
C GLU A 123 -2.64 2.82 -11.75
N ILE A 124 -3.34 2.83 -10.62
CA ILE A 124 -4.46 3.77 -10.37
C ILE A 124 -3.97 5.22 -10.54
N GLY A 125 -2.80 5.54 -9.99
CA GLY A 125 -2.17 6.86 -10.13
C GLY A 125 -1.91 7.23 -11.59
N LEU A 126 -1.33 6.32 -12.37
CA LEU A 126 -1.01 6.53 -13.79
C LEU A 126 -2.25 6.61 -14.70
N ASP A 127 -3.29 5.86 -14.38
CA ASP A 127 -4.58 5.88 -15.10
C ASP A 127 -5.42 7.11 -14.75
N SER A 128 -5.10 7.76 -13.63
CA SER A 128 -5.72 9.01 -13.19
C SER A 128 -4.94 10.24 -13.68
N ASN A 129 -5.56 11.42 -13.62
CA ASN A 129 -4.86 12.70 -13.81
C ASN A 129 -4.40 13.30 -12.47
N LEU A 130 -4.16 12.46 -11.46
CA LEU A 130 -3.77 12.87 -10.12
C LEU A 130 -2.26 12.97 -9.97
N VAL A 131 -1.83 13.69 -8.95
CA VAL A 131 -0.42 13.70 -8.54
C VAL A 131 -0.14 12.42 -7.76
N TYR A 132 0.80 11.62 -8.25
CA TYR A 132 1.25 10.37 -7.61
C TYR A 132 2.65 10.52 -7.03
N LEU A 133 2.80 10.23 -5.74
CA LEU A 133 4.08 10.14 -5.04
C LEU A 133 4.49 8.67 -4.89
N ASP A 134 5.54 8.28 -5.63
CA ASP A 134 6.13 6.95 -5.58
C ASP A 134 7.04 6.79 -4.34
N LEU A 135 6.42 6.65 -3.16
CA LEU A 135 7.17 6.46 -1.91
C LEU A 135 8.10 5.25 -1.97
N TRP A 136 7.71 4.20 -2.71
CA TRP A 136 8.52 3.00 -2.86
C TRP A 136 9.88 3.31 -3.49
N SER A 137 9.88 4.06 -4.60
CA SER A 137 11.11 4.50 -5.26
C SER A 137 11.89 5.52 -4.42
N ILE A 138 11.19 6.45 -3.75
CA ILE A 138 11.80 7.49 -2.91
C ILE A 138 12.59 6.88 -1.74
N PHE A 139 12.01 5.91 -1.03
CA PHE A 139 12.68 5.25 0.10
C PHE A 139 13.84 4.35 -0.34
N ASN A 140 13.71 3.70 -1.50
CA ASN A 140 14.75 2.83 -2.04
C ASN A 140 15.86 3.57 -2.78
N GLN A 141 15.81 4.90 -2.86
CA GLN A 141 16.89 5.66 -3.46
C GLN A 141 18.23 5.34 -2.76
N ASP A 142 19.24 4.99 -3.55
CA ASP A 142 20.56 4.54 -3.09
C ASP A 142 20.55 3.31 -2.16
N TYR A 143 19.49 2.48 -2.22
CA TYR A 143 19.31 1.27 -1.39
C TYR A 143 19.23 1.53 0.13
N LYS A 144 18.70 2.70 0.51
CA LYS A 144 18.67 3.20 1.90
C LYS A 144 17.33 3.05 2.61
N ALA A 145 16.43 2.19 2.14
CA ALA A 145 15.12 2.02 2.79
C ALA A 145 15.24 1.70 4.30
N HIS A 146 16.30 0.99 4.71
CA HIS A 146 16.56 0.64 6.11
C HIS A 146 16.94 1.85 6.99
N ASP A 147 17.41 2.96 6.40
CA ASP A 147 17.72 4.21 7.11
C ASP A 147 16.47 5.03 7.45
N TYR A 148 15.31 4.64 6.91
CA TYR A 148 14.05 5.39 7.00
C TYR A 148 12.93 4.63 7.73
N LEU A 149 13.21 3.42 8.20
CA LEU A 149 12.24 2.54 8.83
C LEU A 149 12.65 2.25 10.27
N GLN A 150 11.66 2.03 11.12
CA GLN A 150 11.86 1.55 12.48
C GLN A 150 12.45 0.14 12.46
N ASN A 151 12.83 -0.35 13.65
CA ASN A 151 13.36 -1.71 13.81
C ASN A 151 12.38 -2.82 13.36
N ASP A 152 11.10 -2.48 13.19
CA ASP A 152 10.10 -3.41 12.67
C ASP A 152 10.11 -3.54 11.14
N GLY A 153 10.88 -2.73 10.41
CA GLY A 153 11.00 -2.80 8.96
C GLY A 153 9.72 -2.44 8.19
N ILE A 154 8.69 -1.90 8.87
CA ILE A 154 7.38 -1.57 8.30
C ILE A 154 7.09 -0.07 8.43
N HIS A 155 7.24 0.47 9.65
CA HIS A 155 6.84 1.83 9.94
C HIS A 155 7.99 2.80 9.71
N PRO A 156 7.75 3.98 9.08
CA PRO A 156 8.76 5.01 8.98
C PRO A 156 9.27 5.48 10.36
N ASP A 157 10.57 5.74 10.45
CA ASP A 157 11.19 6.41 11.59
C ASP A 157 11.13 7.94 11.43
N GLU A 158 11.83 8.69 12.28
CA GLU A 158 11.88 10.16 12.18
C GLU A 158 12.43 10.64 10.82
N ASN A 159 13.47 9.98 10.29
CA ASN A 159 14.06 10.33 8.99
C ASN A 159 13.11 9.99 7.83
N GLY A 160 12.43 8.85 7.91
CA GLY A 160 11.43 8.45 6.93
C GLY A 160 10.22 9.38 6.91
N LEU A 161 9.74 9.81 8.07
CA LEU A 161 8.68 10.81 8.17
C LEU A 161 9.11 12.16 7.61
N GLU A 162 10.36 12.60 7.86
CA GLU A 162 10.91 13.80 7.26
C GLU A 162 11.00 13.69 5.73
N LEU A 163 11.42 12.53 5.21
CA LEU A 163 11.48 12.26 3.78
C LEU A 163 10.09 12.32 3.12
N ILE A 164 9.07 11.73 3.75
CA ILE A 164 7.67 11.81 3.29
C ILE A 164 7.20 13.27 3.29
N ALA A 165 7.41 13.99 4.39
CA ALA A 165 6.99 15.39 4.51
C ALA A 165 7.63 16.28 3.45
N LYS A 166 8.93 16.08 3.18
CA LYS A 166 9.65 16.80 2.12
C LYS A 166 9.08 16.46 0.74
N SER A 167 8.82 15.19 0.47
CA SER A 167 8.22 14.74 -0.81
C SER A 167 6.86 15.38 -1.08
N ILE A 168 6.00 15.43 -0.06
CA ILE A 168 4.70 16.12 -0.12
C ILE A 168 4.91 17.62 -0.37
N TYR A 169 5.78 18.26 0.40
CA TYR A 169 6.05 19.69 0.27
C TYR A 169 6.59 20.08 -1.12
N ASP A 170 7.47 19.26 -1.69
CA ASP A 170 8.01 19.47 -3.03
C ASP A 170 6.91 19.32 -4.10
N ALA A 171 6.00 18.36 -3.95
CA ALA A 171 4.84 18.24 -4.85
C ALA A 171 3.90 19.46 -4.78
N LEU A 172 3.61 19.95 -3.59
CA LEU A 172 2.78 21.15 -3.39
C LEU A 172 3.36 22.42 -4.01
N LYS A 173 4.68 22.47 -4.27
CA LYS A 173 5.32 23.61 -4.93
C LYS A 173 5.23 23.58 -6.44
N ILE A 174 5.14 22.39 -7.02
CA ILE A 174 5.25 22.16 -8.46
C ILE A 174 3.86 22.05 -9.08
N CYS A 175 2.91 21.48 -8.33
CA CYS A 175 1.55 21.25 -8.77
C CYS A 175 0.63 22.39 -8.32
N ASP A 176 -0.27 22.80 -9.21
CA ASP A 176 -1.29 23.81 -8.93
C ASP A 176 -2.53 23.12 -8.35
N PHE A 177 -2.70 23.21 -7.03
CA PHE A 177 -3.80 22.61 -6.28
C PHE A 177 -4.86 23.64 -5.90
#